data_AF-A0A379M425-F1
#
_entry.id   AF-A0A379M425-F1
#
_cell.length_a   1.000
_cell.length_b   1.000
_cell.length_c   1.000
_cell.angle_alpha   90.00
_cell.angle_beta   90.00
_cell.angle_gamma   90.00
#
_symmetry.space_group_name_H-M   'P 1'
#
loop_
_entity.id
_entity.type
_entity.pdbx_description
1 polymer ?
#
loop_
_entity_poly.entity_id
_entity_poly.type
_entity_poly.pdbx_seq_one_letter_code
_entity_poly.pdbx_strand_id
1 'polypeptide(L)' 'MGDWRCTVHRIDEPTECVARLSLVLADELTSAEVQDRARVLARQFFGHDVDVADVEPEYWSTGIPRRPPSA' A
#
# COMPACT_ATOMS: atom_id res chain seq x y z
N MET A 1 -0.99 -11.52 9.38
CA MET A 1 -1.70 -10.36 8.79
C MET A 1 -0.61 -9.54 8.17
N GLY A 2 -0.59 -9.48 6.84
CA GLY A 2 0.47 -8.83 6.08
C GLY A 2 0.12 -7.36 5.85
N ASP A 3 1.07 -6.49 6.14
CA ASP A 3 1.00 -5.06 5.86
C ASP A 3 1.56 -4.81 4.45
N TRP A 4 0.84 -4.03 3.65
CA TRP A 4 1.16 -3.75 2.25
C TRP A 4 1.01 -2.27 1.98
N ARG A 5 1.84 -1.76 1.07
CA ARG A 5 1.75 -0.38 0.58
C ARG A 5 1.61 -0.38 -0.92
N CYS A 6 0.77 0.51 -1.42
CA CYS A 6 0.68 0.76 -2.84
C CYS A 6 0.48 2.24 -3.14
N THR A 7 0.89 2.63 -4.34
CA THR A 7 0.75 4.00 -4.85
C THR A 7 -0.39 4.03 -5.85
N VAL A 8 -1.26 5.03 -5.74
CA VAL A 8 -2.38 5.27 -6.65
C VAL A 8 -1.99 6.40 -7.59
N HIS A 9 -2.22 6.20 -8.89
CA HIS A 9 -1.96 7.20 -9.94
C HIS A 9 -3.18 7.34 -10.84
N ARG A 10 -3.22 8.42 -11.62
CA ARG A 10 -4.16 8.51 -12.74
C ARG A 10 -3.71 7.62 -13.88
N ILE A 11 -4.68 7.01 -14.58
CA ILE A 11 -4.40 6.16 -15.75
C ILE A 11 -3.74 6.97 -16.88
N ASP A 12 -4.21 8.20 -17.10
CA ASP A 12 -3.66 9.10 -18.12
C ASP A 12 -2.29 9.68 -17.74
N GLU A 13 -1.98 9.74 -16.44
CA GLU A 13 -0.76 10.36 -15.91
C GLU A 13 -0.13 9.47 -14.82
N PRO A 14 0.48 8.32 -15.20
CA PRO A 14 0.97 7.33 -14.24
C PRO A 14 2.15 7.83 -13.36
N THR A 15 2.79 8.93 -13.76
CA THR A 15 3.82 9.61 -12.98
C THR A 15 3.26 10.49 -11.87
N GLU A 16 1.97 10.86 -11.92
CA GLU A 16 1.34 11.67 -10.88
C GLU A 16 0.79 10.78 -9.77
N CYS A 17 1.45 10.80 -8.62
CA CYS A 17 0.97 10.14 -7.41
C CYS A 17 -0.25 10.88 -6.86
N VAL A 18 -1.42 10.26 -6.96
CA VAL A 18 -2.69 10.79 -6.44
C VAL A 18 -2.81 10.50 -4.95
N ALA A 19 -2.44 9.29 -4.53
CA ALA A 19 -2.52 8.87 -3.15
C ALA A 19 -1.56 7.70 -2.86
N ARG A 20 -1.32 7.46 -1.57
CA ARG A 20 -0.61 6.27 -1.10
C ARG A 20 -1.49 5.54 -0.08
N LEU A 21 -1.69 4.25 -0.32
CA LEU A 21 -2.53 3.40 0.51
C LEU A 21 -1.66 2.45 1.32
N SER A 22 -1.95 2.35 2.61
CA SER A 22 -1.47 1.27 3.49
C SER A 22 -2.63 0.30 3.70
N LEU A 23 -2.41 -0.97 3.36
CA LEU A 23 -3.39 -2.03 3.34
C LEU A 23 -2.97 -3.10 4.36
N VAL A 24 -3.90 -3.50 5.21
CA VAL A 24 -3.69 -4.57 6.20
C VAL A 24 -4.54 -5.76 5.76
N LEU A 25 -3.89 -6.81 5.25
CA LEU A 25 -4.56 -7.94 4.61
C LEU A 25 -4.17 -9.28 5.26
N ALA A 26 -4.85 -10.36 4.88
CA ALA A 26 -4.51 -11.71 5.33
C ALA A 26 -3.09 -12.10 4.87
N ASP A 27 -2.41 -12.92 5.67
CA ASP A 27 -0.97 -13.25 5.50
C ASP A 27 -0.68 -14.07 4.24
N GLU A 28 -1.66 -14.85 3.77
CA GLU A 28 -1.48 -15.85 2.71
C GLU A 28 -1.77 -15.30 1.30
N LEU A 29 -1.88 -13.98 1.14
CA LEU A 29 -2.17 -13.37 -0.16
C LEU A 29 -0.89 -13.15 -0.97
N THR A 30 -0.97 -13.51 -2.25
CA THR A 30 0.05 -13.17 -3.23
C THR A 30 0.00 -11.67 -3.57
N SER A 31 1.12 -11.13 -4.07
CA SER A 31 1.18 -9.73 -4.53
C SER A 31 0.12 -9.43 -5.61
N ALA A 32 -0.19 -10.40 -6.48
CA ALA A 32 -1.24 -10.25 -7.49
C ALA A 32 -2.64 -10.10 -6.87
N GLU A 33 -2.97 -10.89 -5.84
CA GLU A 33 -4.25 -10.78 -5.12
C GLU A 33 -4.36 -9.48 -4.33
N VAL A 34 -3.25 -9.03 -3.75
CA VAL A 34 -3.17 -7.73 -3.06
C VAL A 34 -3.37 -6.59 -4.05
N GLN A 35 -2.75 -6.66 -5.24
CA GLN A 35 -2.88 -5.64 -6.28
C GLN A 35 -4.32 -5.55 -6.81
N ASP A 36 -4.99 -6.68 -7.06
CA ASP A 36 -6.39 -6.68 -7.52
C ASP A 36 -7.32 -6.02 -6.48
N ARG A 37 -7.16 -6.38 -5.21
CA ARG A 37 -7.89 -5.75 -4.10
C ARG A 37 -7.58 -4.26 -3.97
N ALA A 38 -6.30 -3.88 -4.08
CA ALA A 38 -5.89 -2.49 -4.01
C ALA A 38 -6.53 -1.67 -5.13
N ARG A 39 -6.61 -2.20 -6.36
CA ARG A 39 -7.28 -1.55 -7.50
C ARG A 39 -8.76 -1.35 -7.25
N VAL A 40 -9.45 -2.36 -6.72
CA VAL A 40 -10.86 -2.26 -6.36
C VAL A 40 -11.07 -1.15 -5.34
N LEU A 41 -10.24 -1.08 -4.30
CA LEU A 41 -10.31 -0.03 -3.27
C LEU A 41 -9.99 1.35 -3.86
N ALA A 42 -8.92 1.47 -4.65
CA ALA A 42 -8.54 2.74 -5.27
C ALA A 42 -9.67 3.29 -6.15
N ARG A 43 -10.34 2.44 -6.93
CA ARG A 43 -11.49 2.85 -7.74
C ARG A 43 -12.70 3.27 -6.92
N GLN A 44 -12.94 2.60 -5.79
CA GLN A 44 -14.03 2.97 -4.87
C GLN A 44 -13.78 4.33 -4.20
N PHE A 45 -12.54 4.66 -3.84
CA PHE A 45 -12.22 5.90 -3.11
C PHE A 45 -11.89 7.09 -4.01
N PHE A 46 -11.26 6.87 -5.17
CA PHE A 46 -10.74 7.92 -6.03
C PHE A 46 -11.38 7.98 -7.43
N GLY A 47 -12.27 7.04 -7.77
CA GLY A 47 -12.97 6.99 -9.06
C GLY A 47 -12.34 6.03 -10.06
N HIS A 48 -12.97 5.85 -11.22
CA HIS A 48 -12.58 4.82 -12.19
C HIS A 48 -11.31 5.18 -13.00
N ASP A 49 -10.88 6.43 -12.96
CA ASP A 49 -9.75 6.97 -13.72
C ASP A 49 -8.39 6.79 -13.02
N VAL A 50 -8.36 5.99 -11.94
CA VAL A 50 -7.12 5.67 -11.20
C VAL A 50 -6.72 4.20 -11.35
N ASP A 51 -5.42 3.96 -11.28
CA ASP A 51 -4.84 2.63 -11.15
C ASP A 51 -3.82 2.58 -10.01
N VAL A 52 -3.44 1.36 -9.63
CA VAL A 52 -2.51 1.10 -8.55
C VAL A 52 -1.20 0.55 -9.10
N ALA A 53 -0.10 1.12 -8.62
CA ALA A 53 1.27 0.73 -8.88
C ALA A 53 1.57 -0.69 -8.39
N ASP A 54 2.82 -1.11 -8.57
CA ASP A 54 3.35 -2.29 -7.89
C ASP A 54 3.09 -2.22 -6.38
N VAL A 55 2.67 -3.34 -5.80
CA VAL A 55 2.34 -3.44 -4.38
C VAL A 55 3.55 -3.99 -3.63
N GLU A 56 4.02 -3.23 -2.66
CA GLU A 56 5.19 -3.60 -1.87
C GLU A 56 4.73 -4.06 -0.47
N PRO A 57 5.30 -5.14 0.09
CA PRO A 57 5.07 -5.46 1.50
C PRO A 57 5.61 -4.30 2.36
N GLU A 58 4.78 -3.79 3.25
CA GLU A 58 5.12 -2.70 4.15
C GLU A 58 5.58 -3.29 5.48
N TYR A 59 6.88 -3.29 5.76
CA TYR A 59 7.35 -3.74 7.07
C TYR A 59 7.15 -2.62 8.08
N TRP A 60 6.02 -2.66 8.80
CA TRP A 60 5.80 -1.85 9.98
C TRP A 60 6.72 -2.40 11.06
N SER A 61 7.97 -1.96 11.05
CA SER A 61 8.94 -2.33 12.06
C SER A 61 8.39 -1.92 13.44
N THR A 62 7.76 -2.85 14.16
CA THR A 62 7.74 -2.84 15.63
C THR A 62 9.18 -3.03 16.08
N GLY A 63 9.99 -1.97 15.97
CA GLY A 63 11.43 -2.13 16.00
C GLY A 63 12.25 -0.84 15.90
N ILE A 64 11.74 0.29 16.40
CA ILE A 64 12.69 1.25 16.98
C ILE A 64 13.05 0.64 18.34
N PRO A 65 14.26 0.09 18.57
CA PRO A 65 14.71 -0.12 19.93
C PRO A 65 14.72 1.26 20.59
N ARG A 66 13.80 1.47 21.53
CA ARG A 66 13.88 2.58 22.48
C ARG A 66 15.21 2.42 23.20
N ARG A 67 16.25 3.09 22.68
CA ARG A 67 17.52 3.21 23.35
C ARG A 67 17.19 3.84 24.72
N PRO A 68 17.38 3.13 25.85
CA PRO A 68 17.16 3.75 27.14
C PRO A 68 18.09 4.96 27.22
N PRO A 69 17.64 6.10 27.77
CA PRO A 69 18.53 7.22 28.00
C PRO A 69 19.67 6.70 28.88
N SER A 70 20.89 6.79 28.38
CA SER A 70 22.08 6.44 29.15
C SER A 70 22.08 7.30 30.40
N ALA A 71 22.14 6.63 31.56
CA ALA A 71 22.26 7.24 32.88
C ALA A 71 23.62 7.92 33.07
#